data_AF-A0A5E7SE83-F1
#
_entry.id   AF-A0A5E7SE83-F1
#
_cell.length_a   1.000
_cell.length_b   1.000
_cell.length_c   1.000
_cell.angle_alpha   90.00
_cell.angle_beta   90.00
_cell.angle_gamma   90.00
#
_symmetry.space_group_name_H-M   'P 1'
#
loop_
_entity.id
_entity.type
_entity.pdbx_description
1 polymer ?
#
loop_
_entity_poly.entity_id
_entity_poly.type
_entity_poly.pdbx_seq_one_letter_code
_entity_poly.pdbx_strand_id
1 'polypeptide(L)'
;MLAEARQLILQDGDRVTAAGLSQLTGLEPAALAAGLRAWLNDGSLISVSDRSQEYFPAFAFGEATVQRPTAEFGAVINVLREKKDGWGMAFWFASSNHYLGGNRPQDLLRSSSECVHRAAEEEVAGILHG
;
A
#
# COMPACT_ATOMS: atom_id res chain seq x y z
N MET A 1 -5.37 -21.60 1.23
CA MET A 1 -5.94 -20.57 0.32
C MET A 1 -5.50 -19.14 0.67
N LEU A 2 -5.71 -18.64 1.89
CA LEU A 2 -5.28 -17.26 2.24
C LEU A 2 -3.75 -17.08 2.28
N ALA A 3 -3.01 -18.12 2.68
CA ALA A 3 -1.55 -18.07 2.76
C ALA A 3 -0.91 -18.03 1.36
N GLU A 4 -1.41 -18.79 0.38
CA GLU A 4 -0.90 -18.72 -1.00
C GLU A 4 -1.15 -17.34 -1.61
N ALA A 5 -2.32 -16.76 -1.36
CA ALA A 5 -2.67 -15.43 -1.87
C ALA A 5 -1.75 -14.33 -1.30
N ARG A 6 -1.38 -14.44 -0.02
CA ARG A 6 -0.39 -13.54 0.62
C ARG A 6 0.99 -13.69 -0.03
N GLN A 7 1.41 -14.93 -0.29
CA GLN A 7 2.69 -15.19 -0.95
C GLN A 7 2.71 -14.67 -2.39
N LEU A 8 1.62 -14.80 -3.15
CA LEU A 8 1.51 -14.24 -4.50
C LEU A 8 1.74 -12.73 -4.51
N ILE A 9 1.12 -12.01 -3.57
CA ILE A 9 1.32 -10.55 -3.43
C ILE A 9 2.75 -10.19 -3.06
N LEU A 10 3.39 -11.00 -2.19
CA LEU A 10 4.79 -10.78 -1.84
C LEU A 10 5.74 -11.13 -3.00
N GLN A 11 5.38 -12.10 -3.84
CA GLN A 11 6.18 -12.52 -5.00
C GLN A 11 6.05 -11.61 -6.21
N ASP A 12 4.97 -10.82 -6.32
CA ASP A 12 4.80 -9.81 -7.37
C ASP A 12 5.89 -8.71 -7.32
N GLY A 13 6.67 -8.64 -6.22
CA GLY A 13 7.83 -7.75 -6.09
C GLY A 13 7.49 -6.32 -5.65
N ASP A 14 6.21 -6.00 -5.58
CA ASP A 14 5.70 -4.70 -5.15
C ASP A 14 5.79 -4.44 -3.64
N ARG A 15 6.10 -5.48 -2.86
CA ARG A 15 6.29 -5.41 -1.41
C ARG A 15 7.70 -5.78 -1.02
N VAL A 16 8.36 -4.83 -0.37
CA VAL A 16 9.77 -4.94 0.02
C VAL A 16 9.89 -4.88 1.54
N THR A 17 10.93 -5.50 2.08
CA THR A 17 11.26 -5.36 3.50
C THR A 17 11.83 -3.96 3.78
N ALA A 18 11.94 -3.55 5.04
CA ALA A 18 12.61 -2.31 5.41
C ALA A 18 14.04 -2.22 4.84
N ALA A 19 14.75 -3.35 4.76
CA ALA A 19 16.06 -3.41 4.12
C ALA A 19 15.98 -3.13 2.61
N GLY A 20 14.98 -3.68 1.91
CA GLY A 20 14.74 -3.38 0.50
C GLY A 20 14.38 -1.92 0.25
N LEU A 21 13.55 -1.31 1.10
CA LEU A 21 13.26 0.14 1.04
C LEU A 21 14.50 0.99 1.26
N SER A 22 15.39 0.60 2.18
CA SER A 22 16.65 1.31 2.43
C SER A 22 17.53 1.28 1.18
N GLN A 23 17.61 0.15 0.49
CA GLN A 23 18.33 0.05 -0.78
C GLN A 23 17.66 0.88 -1.89
N LEU A 24 16.34 0.91 -1.95
CA LEU A 24 15.57 1.61 -2.99
C LEU A 24 15.63 3.14 -2.83
N THR A 25 15.56 3.63 -1.59
CA THR A 25 15.58 5.06 -1.25
C THR A 25 16.99 5.60 -0.99
N GLY A 26 17.98 4.71 -0.84
CA GLY A 26 19.35 5.06 -0.42
C GLY A 26 19.43 5.60 1.01
N LEU A 27 18.36 5.50 1.80
CA LEU A 27 18.32 5.98 3.17
C LEU A 27 19.02 5.02 4.13
N GLU A 28 19.72 5.57 5.10
CA GLU A 28 20.26 4.81 6.22
C GLU A 28 19.13 4.05 6.94
N PRO A 29 19.33 2.77 7.32
CA PRO A 29 18.29 1.94 7.93
C PRO A 29 17.64 2.58 9.17
N ALA A 30 18.43 3.28 9.99
CA ALA A 30 17.93 3.96 11.18
C ALA A 30 17.04 5.17 10.85
N ALA A 31 17.42 5.97 9.85
CA ALA A 31 16.65 7.12 9.40
C ALA A 31 15.35 6.66 8.72
N LEU A 32 15.43 5.63 7.90
CA LEU A 32 14.27 5.01 7.28
C LEU A 32 13.31 4.45 8.34
N ALA A 33 13.81 3.73 9.35
CA ALA A 33 12.96 3.19 10.41
C ALA A 33 12.22 4.29 11.19
N ALA A 34 12.85 5.44 11.43
CA ALA A 34 12.20 6.59 12.03
C ALA A 34 11.10 7.16 11.12
N GLY A 35 11.38 7.32 9.82
CA GLY A 35 10.42 7.77 8.81
C GLY A 35 9.22 6.83 8.68
N LEU A 36 9.46 5.51 8.58
CA LEU A 36 8.44 4.48 8.52
C LEU A 36 7.49 4.57 9.72
N ARG A 37 8.02 4.69 10.95
CA ARG A 37 7.19 4.83 12.16
C ARG A 37 6.35 6.10 12.12
N ALA A 38 6.90 7.21 11.66
CA ALA A 38 6.14 8.45 11.51
C ALA A 38 5.00 8.29 10.49
N TRP A 39 5.26 7.71 9.31
CA TRP A 39 4.23 7.52 8.28
C TRP A 39 3.18 6.49 8.66
N LEU A 40 3.57 5.42 9.37
CA LEU A 40 2.62 4.46 9.93
C LEU A 40 1.69 5.11 10.96
N ASN A 41 2.24 5.96 11.85
CA ASN A 41 1.45 6.69 12.85
C ASN A 41 0.52 7.73 12.21
N ASP A 42 0.99 8.42 11.18
CA ASP A 42 0.24 9.46 10.47
C ASP A 42 -0.82 8.87 9.51
N GLY A 43 -0.77 7.56 9.23
CA GLY A 43 -1.67 6.89 8.27
C GLY A 43 -1.26 7.11 6.80
N SER A 44 -0.08 7.70 6.57
CA SER A 44 0.51 7.90 5.25
C SER A 44 1.13 6.62 4.66
N LEU A 45 1.31 5.56 5.47
CA LEU A 45 1.86 4.27 5.05
C LEU A 45 1.15 3.12 5.78
N ILE A 46 1.18 1.93 5.17
CA ILE A 46 0.78 0.67 5.80
C ILE A 46 1.94 -0.32 5.78
N SER A 47 2.00 -1.17 6.80
CA SER A 47 2.86 -2.35 6.83
C SER A 47 2.01 -3.63 6.85
N VAL A 48 2.58 -4.71 6.31
CA VAL A 48 2.01 -6.05 6.42
C VAL A 48 3.06 -6.99 6.98
N SER A 49 2.70 -7.69 8.05
CA SER A 49 3.57 -8.71 8.65
C SER A 49 3.26 -10.08 8.06
N ASP A 50 4.27 -10.77 7.54
CA ASP A 50 4.20 -12.18 7.15
C ASP A 50 5.32 -12.98 7.83
N ARG A 51 4.97 -14.07 8.54
CA ARG A 51 5.93 -15.04 9.12
C ARG A 51 7.15 -14.39 9.83
N SER A 52 6.89 -13.37 10.65
CA SER A 52 7.88 -12.59 11.42
C SER A 52 8.69 -11.56 10.63
N GLN A 53 8.41 -11.37 9.35
CA GLN A 53 9.00 -10.31 8.52
C GLN A 53 7.95 -9.24 8.19
N GLU A 54 8.32 -7.98 8.36
CA GLU A 54 7.48 -6.85 7.97
C GLU A 54 7.81 -6.40 6.54
N TYR A 55 6.75 -6.20 5.76
CA TYR A 55 6.79 -5.77 4.38
C TYR A 55 6.03 -4.47 4.19
N PHE A 56 6.56 -3.66 3.29
CA PHE A 56 6.07 -2.33 2.98
C PHE A 56 5.83 -2.24 1.46
N PRO A 57 4.75 -1.55 1.03
CA PRO A 57 4.48 -1.32 -0.37
C PRO A 57 5.54 -0.38 -0.97
N ALA A 58 6.35 -0.87 -1.91
CA ALA A 58 7.35 -0.06 -2.61
C ALA A 58 6.67 1.04 -3.45
N PHE A 59 5.55 0.72 -4.09
CA PHE A 59 4.75 1.63 -4.92
C PHE A 59 4.11 2.79 -4.15
N ALA A 60 4.11 2.75 -2.81
CA ALA A 60 3.73 3.91 -2.00
C ALA A 60 4.71 5.07 -2.20
N PHE A 61 5.97 4.76 -2.51
CA PHE A 61 7.03 5.69 -2.81
C PHE A 61 7.05 5.91 -4.33
N GLY A 62 6.76 7.13 -4.77
CA GLY A 62 6.55 7.45 -6.18
C GLY A 62 7.82 7.33 -7.03
N GLU A 63 8.74 8.28 -6.85
CA GLU A 63 10.05 8.25 -7.50
C GLU A 63 11.13 7.83 -6.50
N ALA A 64 12.19 7.17 -6.95
CA ALA A 64 13.32 6.75 -6.10
C ALA A 64 13.98 7.92 -5.35
N THR A 65 13.83 9.14 -5.87
CA THR A 65 14.27 10.40 -5.25
C THR A 65 13.37 10.88 -4.12
N VAL A 66 12.10 10.46 -4.10
CA VAL A 66 11.12 10.86 -3.09
C VAL A 66 11.19 9.90 -1.91
N GLN A 67 11.82 10.37 -0.85
CA GLN A 67 12.03 9.65 0.40
C GLN A 67 10.76 9.49 1.27
N ARG A 68 9.57 9.75 0.73
CA ARG A 68 8.31 9.69 1.48
C ARG A 68 7.19 9.06 0.67
N PRO A 69 6.19 8.46 1.33
CA PRO A 69 4.97 8.02 0.66
C PRO A 69 4.29 9.19 -0.07
N THR A 70 3.67 8.88 -1.20
CA THR A 70 2.85 9.82 -1.97
C THR A 70 1.62 10.23 -1.16
N ALA A 71 1.22 11.50 -1.26
CA ALA A 71 0.06 12.01 -0.53
C ALA A 71 -1.24 11.31 -0.98
N GLU A 72 -1.28 10.97 -2.27
CA GLU A 72 -2.30 10.18 -2.93
C GLU A 72 -2.48 8.82 -2.26
N PHE A 73 -1.37 8.12 -2.00
CA PHE A 73 -1.40 6.82 -1.33
C PHE A 73 -1.96 6.93 0.09
N GLY A 74 -1.49 7.92 0.87
CA GLY A 74 -1.98 8.17 2.23
C GLY A 74 -3.48 8.48 2.26
N ALA A 75 -3.98 9.25 1.28
CA ALA A 75 -5.40 9.55 1.17
C ALA A 75 -6.24 8.28 0.96
N VAL A 76 -5.79 7.37 0.09
CA VAL A 76 -6.50 6.11 -0.19
C VAL A 76 -6.45 5.15 1.00
N ILE A 77 -5.29 5.03 1.67
CA ILE A 77 -5.19 4.24 2.91
C ILE A 77 -6.15 4.76 3.97
N ASN A 78 -6.23 6.08 4.14
CA ASN A 78 -7.07 6.67 5.18
C ASN A 78 -8.54 6.35 5.03
N VAL A 79 -9.01 6.15 3.80
CA VAL A 79 -10.36 5.65 3.52
C VAL A 79 -10.44 4.15 3.80
N LEU A 80 -9.55 3.34 3.20
CA LEU A 80 -9.65 1.89 3.29
C LEU A 80 -9.47 1.35 4.72
N ARG A 81 -8.62 1.99 5.53
CA ARG A 81 -8.33 1.59 6.92
C ARG A 81 -9.54 1.66 7.85
N GLU A 82 -10.62 2.35 7.45
CA GLU A 82 -11.87 2.35 8.20
C GLU A 82 -12.55 0.98 8.21
N LYS A 83 -12.30 0.15 7.19
CA LYS A 83 -12.94 -1.17 7.01
C LYS A 83 -11.98 -2.33 6.74
N LYS A 84 -10.76 -2.05 6.31
CA LYS A 84 -9.77 -3.07 5.92
C LYS A 84 -8.50 -2.94 6.76
N ASP A 85 -7.96 -4.07 7.17
CA ASP A 85 -6.64 -4.13 7.80
C ASP A 85 -5.51 -4.00 6.76
N GLY A 86 -4.26 -3.88 7.20
CA GLY A 86 -3.08 -3.77 6.32
C GLY A 86 -3.03 -4.83 5.21
N TRP A 87 -3.34 -6.09 5.53
CA TRP A 87 -3.45 -7.14 4.53
C TRP A 87 -4.64 -6.96 3.58
N GLY A 88 -5.81 -6.53 4.08
CA GLY A 88 -6.98 -6.28 3.24
C GLY A 88 -6.73 -5.14 2.24
N MET A 89 -6.09 -4.07 2.69
CA MET A 89 -5.62 -2.99 1.82
C MET A 89 -4.59 -3.50 0.80
N ALA A 90 -3.64 -4.32 1.27
CA ALA A 90 -2.63 -4.92 0.40
C ALA A 90 -3.22 -5.76 -0.73
N PHE A 91 -4.23 -6.58 -0.43
CA PHE A 91 -4.99 -7.34 -1.40
C PHE A 91 -5.73 -6.44 -2.37
N TRP A 92 -6.38 -5.39 -1.87
CA TRP A 92 -7.15 -4.45 -2.69
C TRP A 92 -6.26 -3.75 -3.73
N PHE A 93 -5.06 -3.29 -3.35
CA PHE A 93 -4.12 -2.66 -4.28
C PHE A 93 -3.56 -3.62 -5.34
N ALA A 94 -3.31 -4.87 -4.97
CA ALA A 94 -2.75 -5.89 -5.87
C ALA A 94 -3.81 -6.56 -6.76
N SER A 95 -5.10 -6.46 -6.39
CA SER A 95 -6.20 -7.09 -7.12
C SER A 95 -6.77 -6.14 -8.16
N SER A 96 -7.31 -6.72 -9.24
CA SER A 96 -8.12 -5.98 -10.21
C SER A 96 -9.35 -5.37 -9.55
N ASN A 97 -9.51 -4.05 -9.69
CA ASN A 97 -10.63 -3.33 -9.12
C ASN A 97 -11.69 -3.04 -10.20
N HIS A 98 -12.93 -3.44 -9.96
CA HIS A 98 -14.02 -3.25 -10.93
C HIS A 98 -14.38 -1.77 -11.14
N TYR A 99 -14.26 -0.93 -10.11
CA TYR A 99 -14.45 0.53 -10.22
C TYR A 99 -13.39 1.19 -11.12
N LEU A 100 -12.24 0.54 -11.28
CA LEU A 100 -11.15 0.99 -12.16
C LEU A 100 -11.14 0.27 -13.51
N GLY A 101 -12.26 -0.35 -13.90
CA GLY A 101 -12.37 -1.08 -15.16
C GLY A 101 -11.56 -2.39 -15.21
N GLY A 102 -11.26 -2.99 -14.05
CA GLY A 102 -10.48 -4.22 -13.94
C GLY A 102 -8.97 -3.99 -13.81
N ASN A 103 -8.52 -2.74 -13.78
CA ASN A 103 -7.12 -2.38 -13.54
C ASN A 103 -6.77 -2.49 -12.05
N ARG A 104 -5.47 -2.66 -11.76
CA ARG A 104 -4.98 -2.67 -10.38
C ARG A 104 -4.85 -1.24 -9.86
N PRO A 105 -5.33 -0.94 -8.64
CA PRO A 105 -5.18 0.38 -8.04
C PRO A 105 -3.72 0.84 -7.94
N GLN A 106 -2.78 -0.08 -7.70
CA GLN A 106 -1.35 0.25 -7.62
C GLN A 106 -0.77 0.82 -8.93
N ASP A 107 -1.23 0.34 -10.09
CA ASP A 107 -0.76 0.80 -11.41
C ASP A 107 -1.36 2.16 -11.75
N LEU A 108 -2.62 2.37 -11.38
CA LEU A 108 -3.33 3.63 -11.60
C LEU A 108 -2.99 4.70 -10.56
N LEU A 109 -2.34 4.37 -9.45
CA LEU A 109 -1.99 5.34 -8.43
C LEU A 109 -1.09 6.47 -8.97
N ARG A 110 -0.20 6.15 -9.92
CA ARG A 110 0.68 7.13 -10.57
C ARG A 110 0.03 7.92 -11.69
N SER A 111 -0.94 7.32 -12.39
CA SER A 111 -1.56 7.93 -13.58
C SER A 111 -2.90 8.60 -13.28
N SER A 112 -3.64 8.12 -12.29
CA SER A 112 -5.04 8.45 -12.00
C SER A 112 -5.36 8.21 -10.53
N SER A 113 -4.60 8.83 -9.63
CA SER A 113 -4.78 8.73 -8.18
C SER A 113 -6.19 9.10 -7.70
N GLU A 114 -6.83 10.10 -8.32
CA GLU A 114 -8.21 10.50 -7.99
C GLU A 114 -9.22 9.36 -8.24
N CYS A 115 -9.07 8.62 -9.33
CA CYS A 115 -9.93 7.46 -9.62
C CYS A 115 -9.71 6.36 -8.58
N VAL A 116 -8.47 6.14 -8.17
CA VAL A 116 -8.12 5.16 -7.14
C VAL A 116 -8.70 5.55 -5.78
N HIS A 117 -8.63 6.84 -5.42
CA HIS A 117 -9.23 7.36 -4.20
C HIS A 117 -10.75 7.13 -4.18
N ARG A 118 -11.45 7.52 -5.25
CA ARG A 118 -12.88 7.31 -5.37
C ARG A 118 -13.26 5.82 -5.32
N ALA A 119 -12.50 4.96 -5.97
CA ALA A 119 -12.71 3.52 -5.92
C ALA A 119 -12.59 2.96 -4.49
N ALA A 120 -11.72 3.55 -3.66
CA ALA A 120 -11.62 3.17 -2.25
C ALA A 120 -12.82 3.64 -1.42
N GLU A 121 -13.34 4.84 -1.67
CA GLU A 121 -14.56 5.34 -1.03
C GLU A 121 -15.76 4.45 -1.37
N GLU A 122 -15.94 4.09 -2.65
CA GLU A 122 -17.01 3.22 -3.12
C GLU A 122 -16.87 1.79 -2.55
N GLU A 123 -15.66 1.26 -2.42
CA GLU A 123 -15.41 -0.03 -1.76
C GLU A 123 -15.85 0.00 -0.29
N VAL A 124 -15.48 1.05 0.45
CA VAL A 124 -15.83 1.20 1.87
C VAL A 124 -17.34 1.42 2.05
N ALA A 125 -17.96 2.23 1.19
CA ALA A 125 -19.40 2.47 1.17
C ALA A 125 -20.20 1.24 0.74
N GLY A 126 -19.69 0.45 -0.21
CA GLY A 126 -20.29 -0.80 -0.68
C GLY A 126 -20.26 -1.89 0.39
N ILE A 127 -19.19 -1.99 1.18
CA ILE A 127 -19.11 -2.89 2.35
C ILE A 127 -20.13 -2.51 3.43
N LEU A 128 -20.51 -1.23 3.54
CA LEU A 128 -21.49 -0.76 4.53
C LEU A 128 -22.93 -1.20 4.22
N HIS A 129 -23.25 -1.53 2.96
CA HIS A 129 -24.59 -1.92 2.53
C HIS A 129 -24.78 -3.45 2.40
N GLY A 130 -23.87 -4.24 2.97
CA GLY A 130 -23.91 -5.71 2.98
C GLY A 130 -24.50 -6.31 4.25
#